data_AF-A0A1B0CU12-F1
#
_entry.id   AF-A0A1B0CU12-F1
#
_cell.length_a   1.000
_cell.length_b   1.000
_cell.length_c   1.000
_cell.angle_alpha   90.00
_cell.angle_beta   90.00
_cell.angle_gamma   90.00
#
_symmetry.space_group_name_H-M   'P 1'
#
loop_
_entity.id
_entity.type
_entity.pdbx_description
1 polymer ?
#
loop_
_entity_poly.entity_id
_entity_poly.type
_entity_poly.pdbx_seq_one_letter_code
_entity_poly.pdbx_strand_id
1 'polypeptide(L)'
;MLKELEKNINEFLFLTSKLVSLSSDVDTLQFQLTMEIPKIKVRAQYRSSGVLILVQASGAGDYWGQYEGVKAKVYFKAVPQETIDDLTYLAVEQVKMDFSVKEINMGVENIANGNSIIQAALNLFINSNSQELLKEMKPALKAKLTTVLHNFMDKLFERIPLEYWIV
;
A
#
# COMPACT_ATOMS: atom_id res chain seq x y z
N MET A 1 -15.43 2.03 8.65
CA MET A 1 -14.04 2.47 8.85
C MET A 1 -13.08 2.04 7.73
N LEU A 2 -12.77 0.76 7.56
CA LEU A 2 -11.73 0.29 6.62
C LEU A 2 -12.01 0.63 5.15
N LYS A 3 -13.25 0.47 4.69
CA LYS A 3 -13.68 0.84 3.33
C LYS A 3 -13.70 2.35 3.04
N GLU A 4 -13.71 3.20 4.08
CA GLU A 4 -13.76 4.67 3.93
C GLU A 4 -12.36 5.30 3.98
N LEU A 5 -11.45 4.78 4.82
CA LEU A 5 -10.03 5.17 4.81
C LEU A 5 -9.37 4.89 3.45
N GLU A 6 -9.78 3.82 2.76
CA GLU A 6 -9.28 3.52 1.42
C GLU A 6 -9.73 4.51 0.35
N LYS A 7 -10.87 5.20 0.52
CA LYS A 7 -11.41 6.12 -0.48
C LYS A 7 -10.78 7.52 -0.43
N ASN A 8 -10.22 7.94 0.72
CA ASN A 8 -9.80 9.31 0.97
C ASN A 8 -8.35 9.44 1.47
N ILE A 9 -7.43 8.63 0.93
CA ILE A 9 -6.01 8.90 1.13
C ILE A 9 -5.63 10.04 0.18
N ASN A 10 -5.38 11.21 0.77
CA ASN A 10 -5.08 12.43 0.01
C ASN A 10 -3.58 12.57 -0.26
N GLU A 11 -2.73 12.00 0.61
CA GLU A 11 -1.28 12.20 0.52
C GLU A 11 -0.50 11.01 1.08
N PHE A 12 0.42 10.49 0.27
CA PHE A 12 1.47 9.56 0.68
C PHE A 12 2.82 10.30 0.61
N LEU A 13 3.46 10.49 1.75
CA LEU A 13 4.83 10.98 1.82
C LEU A 13 5.75 9.80 2.18
N PHE A 14 6.53 9.34 1.20
CA PHE A 14 7.64 8.42 1.42
C PHE A 14 8.94 9.15 1.11
N LEU A 15 9.89 9.12 2.06
CA LEU A 15 11.15 9.85 1.95
C LEU A 15 12.11 9.16 0.99
N THR A 16 12.24 7.83 1.12
CA THR A 16 13.13 6.97 0.33
C THR A 16 12.67 5.52 0.45
N SER A 17 12.90 4.71 -0.59
CA SER A 17 12.77 3.25 -0.53
C SER A 17 14.09 2.62 -0.95
N LYS A 18 14.44 1.49 -0.32
CA LYS A 18 15.64 0.71 -0.65
C LYS A 18 15.22 -0.58 -1.32
N LEU A 19 15.77 -0.84 -2.50
CA LEU A 19 15.73 -2.16 -3.12
C LEU A 19 16.65 -3.10 -2.32
N VAL A 20 16.09 -4.15 -1.75
CA VAL A 20 16.86 -5.14 -0.97
C VAL A 20 17.33 -6.27 -1.88
N SER A 21 16.42 -6.77 -2.72
CA SER A 21 16.73 -7.83 -3.66
C SER A 21 15.88 -7.70 -4.91
N LEU A 22 16.48 -8.03 -6.05
CA LEU A 22 15.80 -8.27 -7.31
C LEU A 22 16.24 -9.64 -7.80
N SER A 23 15.27 -10.48 -8.14
CA SER A 23 15.48 -11.75 -8.83
C SER A 23 14.66 -11.72 -10.09
N SER A 24 15.28 -11.99 -11.23
CA SER A 24 14.64 -12.00 -12.55
C SER A 24 14.99 -13.29 -13.26
N ASP A 25 13.96 -14.00 -13.69
CA ASP A 25 14.07 -15.12 -14.62
C ASP A 25 13.51 -14.63 -15.95
N VAL A 26 14.41 -14.30 -16.87
CA VAL A 26 14.08 -13.68 -18.15
C VAL A 26 13.47 -14.70 -19.11
N ASP A 27 13.88 -15.97 -19.02
CA ASP A 27 13.35 -17.06 -19.84
C ASP A 27 11.86 -17.31 -19.57
N THR A 28 11.45 -17.20 -18.31
CA THR A 28 10.05 -17.38 -17.89
C THR A 28 9.32 -16.06 -17.64
N LEU A 29 9.99 -14.91 -17.83
CA LEU A 29 9.48 -13.56 -17.57
C LEU A 29 8.88 -13.39 -16.17
N GLN A 30 9.56 -13.98 -15.17
CA GLN A 30 9.16 -13.94 -13.77
C GLN A 30 10.11 -13.09 -12.96
N PHE A 31 9.55 -12.23 -12.12
CA PHE A 31 10.32 -11.25 -11.39
C PHE A 31 9.88 -11.20 -9.94
N GLN A 32 10.86 -11.10 -9.04
CA GLN A 32 10.66 -10.97 -7.61
C GLN A 32 11.47 -9.80 -7.08
N LEU A 33 10.78 -8.96 -6.31
CA LEU A 33 11.25 -7.71 -5.78
C LEU A 33 11.03 -7.71 -4.27
N THR A 34 12.09 -7.49 -3.50
CA THR A 34 11.96 -7.14 -2.08
C THR A 34 12.39 -5.70 -1.87
N MET A 35 11.49 -4.91 -1.29
CA MET A 35 11.73 -3.52 -0.92
C MET A 35 11.67 -3.34 0.59
N GLU A 36 12.56 -2.50 1.10
CA GLU A 36 12.49 -1.97 2.45
C GLU A 36 12.21 -0.48 2.38
N ILE A 37 11.17 -0.04 3.08
CA ILE A 37 10.80 1.38 3.19
C ILE A 37 10.98 1.75 4.67
N PRO A 38 12.02 2.53 5.01
CA PRO A 38 12.34 2.84 6.39
C PRO A 38 11.17 3.50 7.11
N LYS A 39 10.49 4.44 6.44
CA LYS A 39 9.39 5.20 7.02
C LYS A 39 8.39 5.66 5.96
N ILE A 40 7.10 5.42 6.21
CA ILE A 40 5.98 5.96 5.44
C ILE A 40 5.16 6.86 6.35
N LYS A 41 4.83 8.06 5.86
CA LYS A 41 3.87 8.95 6.50
C LYS A 41 2.62 9.06 5.64
N VAL A 42 1.46 8.92 6.28
CA VAL A 42 0.15 8.98 5.62
C VAL A 42 -0.69 10.06 6.28
N ARG A 43 -1.39 10.85 5.47
CA ARG A 43 -2.46 11.76 5.89
C ARG A 43 -3.71 11.43 5.08
N ALA A 44 -4.85 11.29 5.76
CA ALA A 44 -6.12 10.98 5.12
C ALA A 44 -7.27 11.64 5.86
N GLN A 45 -8.40 11.82 5.17
CA GLN A 45 -9.64 12.23 5.83
C GLN A 45 -10.30 10.98 6.42
N TYR A 46 -10.35 10.93 7.75
CA TYR A 46 -11.05 9.87 8.47
C TYR A 46 -12.54 10.18 8.45
N ARG A 47 -13.31 9.23 7.92
CA ARG A 47 -14.74 9.15 8.15
C ARG A 47 -15.05 7.71 8.54
N SER A 48 -15.74 7.54 9.65
CA SER A 48 -16.27 6.25 10.01
C SER A 48 -17.74 6.38 10.33
N SER A 49 -18.53 5.56 9.66
CA SER A 49 -19.86 5.16 10.10
C SER A 49 -19.75 3.76 10.72
N GLY A 50 -19.74 3.66 12.06
CA GLY A 50 -19.66 2.38 12.75
C GLY A 50 -19.17 2.41 14.20
N VAL A 51 -19.33 1.29 14.90
CA VAL A 51 -18.83 1.07 16.27
C VAL A 51 -17.51 0.30 16.18
N LEU A 52 -16.43 0.87 16.73
CA LEU A 52 -15.16 0.17 16.87
C LEU A 52 -15.13 -0.42 18.28
N ILE A 53 -15.61 -1.65 18.40
CA ILE A 53 -15.62 -2.59 19.55
C ILE A 53 -16.22 -2.05 20.88
N LEU A 54 -15.98 -0.81 21.32
CA LEU A 54 -16.56 -0.22 22.55
C LEU A 54 -16.72 1.31 22.54
N VAL A 55 -16.24 2.03 21.50
CA VAL A 55 -16.39 3.49 21.40
C VAL A 55 -17.23 3.81 20.16
N GLN A 56 -18.15 4.78 20.26
CA GLN A 56 -18.82 5.34 19.09
C GLN A 56 -17.77 6.03 18.22
N ALA A 57 -17.19 5.26 17.29
CA ALA A 57 -16.20 5.74 16.33
C ALA A 57 -16.86 6.52 15.18
N SER A 58 -18.19 6.67 15.22
CA SER A 58 -18.98 7.54 14.35
C SER A 58 -18.47 8.98 14.46
N GLY A 59 -17.77 9.43 13.43
CA GLY A 59 -17.13 10.74 13.43
C GLY A 59 -16.33 10.99 12.15
N ALA A 60 -16.00 12.26 11.95
CA ALA A 60 -15.06 12.71 10.93
C ALA A 60 -13.86 13.37 11.62
N GLY A 61 -12.68 13.29 11.03
CA GLY A 61 -11.46 13.92 11.53
C GLY A 61 -10.27 13.67 10.59
N ASP A 62 -9.09 14.09 11.01
CA ASP A 62 -7.85 13.94 10.24
C ASP A 62 -7.08 12.72 10.72
N TYR A 63 -6.94 11.72 9.86
CA TYR A 63 -6.09 10.57 10.10
C TYR A 63 -4.62 10.91 9.84
N TRP A 64 -3.76 10.44 10.72
CA TRP A 64 -2.33 10.36 10.47
C TRP A 64 -1.78 8.98 10.82
N GLY A 65 -0.80 8.54 10.04
CA GLY A 65 -0.10 7.28 10.25
C GLY A 65 1.39 7.40 9.96
N GLN A 66 2.20 6.74 10.80
CA GLN A 66 3.63 6.55 10.62
C GLN A 66 3.91 5.05 10.70
N TYR A 67 4.46 4.51 9.61
CA TYR A 67 4.77 3.10 9.46
C TYR A 67 6.27 2.96 9.27
N GLU A 68 6.95 2.30 10.19
CA GLU A 68 8.40 2.16 10.18
C GLU A 68 8.83 0.71 9.97
N GLY A 69 9.95 0.55 9.27
CA GLY A 69 10.49 -0.77 8.91
C GLY A 69 9.54 -1.58 8.04
N VAL A 70 8.95 -0.95 7.02
CA VAL A 70 8.04 -1.62 6.10
C VAL A 70 8.86 -2.51 5.17
N LYS A 71 8.46 -3.77 5.03
CA LYS A 71 9.01 -4.70 4.04
C LYS A 71 7.93 -5.09 3.06
N ALA A 72 8.15 -4.91 1.77
CA ALA A 72 7.24 -5.33 0.72
C ALA A 72 7.92 -6.37 -0.16
N LYS A 73 7.18 -7.43 -0.48
CA LYS A 73 7.55 -8.44 -1.47
C LYS A 73 6.57 -8.38 -2.61
N VAL A 74 7.08 -8.20 -3.81
CA VAL A 74 6.29 -8.14 -5.03
C VAL A 74 6.80 -9.24 -5.96
N TYR A 75 5.87 -10.00 -6.50
CA TYR A 75 6.09 -10.92 -7.60
C TYR A 75 5.25 -10.46 -8.77
N PHE A 76 5.81 -10.51 -9.97
CA PHE A 76 5.03 -10.39 -11.18
C PHE A 76 5.52 -11.36 -12.25
N LYS A 77 4.57 -11.76 -13.10
CA LYS A 77 4.83 -12.54 -14.30
C LYS A 77 4.29 -11.77 -15.49
N ALA A 78 5.11 -11.63 -16.51
CA ALA A 78 4.76 -11.03 -17.78
C ALA A 78 4.68 -12.10 -18.88
N VAL A 79 4.02 -11.77 -19.98
CA VAL A 79 3.96 -12.59 -21.19
C VAL A 79 4.18 -11.71 -22.41
N PRO A 80 4.78 -12.22 -23.50
CA PRO A 80 4.86 -11.48 -24.76
C PRO A 80 3.45 -11.16 -25.27
N GLN A 81 3.21 -9.93 -25.72
CA GLN A 81 1.92 -9.51 -26.28
C GLN A 81 2.01 -9.23 -27.78
N GLU A 82 2.87 -8.29 -28.17
CA GLU A 82 2.98 -7.81 -29.56
C GLU A 82 4.44 -7.65 -29.95
N THR A 83 4.74 -7.90 -31.22
CA THR A 83 6.02 -7.57 -31.83
C THR A 83 5.81 -6.48 -32.88
N ILE A 84 6.47 -5.34 -32.70
CA ILE A 84 6.40 -4.19 -33.63
C ILE A 84 7.84 -3.83 -33.97
N ASP A 85 8.18 -3.79 -35.26
CA ASP A 85 9.52 -3.47 -35.75
C ASP A 85 10.63 -4.31 -35.07
N ASP A 86 10.40 -5.62 -34.96
CA ASP A 86 11.28 -6.61 -34.30
C ASP A 86 11.49 -6.40 -32.78
N LEU A 87 10.67 -5.55 -32.14
CA LEU A 87 10.70 -5.29 -30.70
C LEU A 87 9.50 -5.95 -30.01
N THR A 88 9.75 -6.72 -28.96
CA THR A 88 8.74 -7.51 -28.26
C THR A 88 8.21 -6.76 -27.04
N TYR A 89 6.93 -6.41 -27.03
CA TYR A 89 6.26 -5.79 -25.89
C TYR A 89 5.64 -6.84 -24.99
N LEU A 90 5.57 -6.55 -23.69
CA LEU A 90 5.02 -7.48 -22.70
C LEU A 90 3.64 -7.03 -22.22
N ALA A 91 2.86 -7.99 -21.73
CA ALA A 91 1.66 -7.77 -20.93
C ALA A 91 1.87 -8.35 -19.53
N VAL A 92 1.22 -7.77 -18.52
CA VAL A 92 1.23 -8.36 -17.18
C VAL A 92 0.23 -9.52 -17.15
N GLU A 93 0.71 -10.72 -16.83
CA GLU A 93 -0.17 -11.89 -16.63
C GLU A 93 -0.62 -11.99 -15.16
N GLN A 94 0.29 -11.69 -14.23
CA GLN A 94 0.02 -11.83 -12.81
C GLN A 94 0.86 -10.86 -11.98
N VAL A 95 0.22 -10.26 -10.97
CA VAL A 95 0.90 -9.55 -9.89
C VAL A 95 0.46 -10.15 -8.55
N LYS A 96 1.43 -10.45 -7.70
CA LYS A 96 1.22 -10.83 -6.30
C LYS A 96 2.06 -9.92 -5.43
N MET A 97 1.48 -9.44 -4.34
CA MET A 97 2.25 -8.70 -3.35
C MET A 97 1.93 -9.16 -1.93
N ASP A 98 2.88 -8.96 -1.04
CA ASP A 98 2.66 -8.97 0.39
C ASP A 98 3.54 -7.94 1.08
N PHE A 99 3.16 -7.51 2.27
CA PHE A 99 3.96 -6.57 3.05
C PHE A 99 3.83 -6.78 4.55
N SER A 100 4.82 -6.32 5.31
CA SER A 100 4.80 -6.25 6.76
C SER A 100 5.28 -4.88 7.22
N VAL A 101 4.87 -4.50 8.43
CA VAL A 101 5.29 -3.26 9.07
C VAL A 101 5.79 -3.59 10.47
N LYS A 102 6.99 -3.15 10.81
CA LYS A 102 7.59 -3.43 12.11
C LYS A 102 6.94 -2.60 13.21
N GLU A 103 6.82 -1.29 13.00
CA GLU A 103 6.31 -0.35 13.99
C GLU A 103 5.25 0.56 13.38
N ILE A 104 4.15 0.76 14.11
CA ILE A 104 2.98 1.50 13.63
C ILE A 104 2.55 2.47 14.72
N ASN A 105 2.62 3.77 14.40
CA ASN A 105 2.02 4.83 15.19
C ASN A 105 0.97 5.52 14.34
N MET A 106 -0.26 5.61 14.83
CA MET A 106 -1.33 6.22 14.05
C MET A 106 -2.42 6.75 14.98
N GLY A 107 -3.22 7.67 14.45
CA GLY A 107 -4.25 8.30 15.24
C GLY A 107 -5.13 9.20 14.40
N VAL A 108 -6.05 9.85 15.10
CA VAL A 108 -6.92 10.87 14.55
C VAL A 108 -6.79 12.17 15.33
N GLU A 109 -6.93 13.27 14.61
CA GLU A 109 -6.96 14.63 15.10
C GLU A 109 -8.24 15.32 14.61
N ASN A 110 -8.57 16.48 15.18
CA ASN A 110 -9.69 17.32 14.73
C ASN A 110 -11.03 16.57 14.61
N ILE A 111 -11.34 15.68 15.56
CA ILE A 111 -12.59 14.93 15.52
C ILE A 111 -13.79 15.89 15.64
N ALA A 112 -14.83 15.69 14.82
CA ALA A 112 -15.91 16.65 14.57
C ALA A 112 -16.68 17.16 15.81
N ASN A 113 -16.59 16.46 16.95
CA ASN A 113 -17.24 16.87 18.21
C ASN A 113 -16.28 17.56 19.21
N GLY A 114 -15.00 17.75 18.87
CA GLY A 114 -14.02 18.50 19.65
C GLY A 114 -13.72 17.97 21.07
N ASN A 115 -14.29 16.84 21.47
CA ASN A 115 -14.15 16.30 22.82
C ASN A 115 -12.78 15.63 22.96
N SER A 116 -11.87 16.29 23.65
CA SER A 116 -10.49 15.84 23.90
C SER A 116 -10.42 14.49 24.62
N ILE A 117 -11.40 14.16 25.47
CA ILE A 117 -11.47 12.88 26.18
C ILE A 117 -11.75 11.74 25.19
N ILE A 118 -12.72 11.93 24.29
CA ILE A 118 -13.06 10.94 23.26
C ILE A 118 -11.89 10.76 22.29
N GLN A 119 -11.24 11.85 21.87
CA GLN A 119 -10.07 11.77 21.01
C GLN A 119 -8.92 11.00 21.68
N ALA A 120 -8.65 11.27 22.96
CA ALA A 120 -7.62 10.58 23.71
C ALA A 120 -7.92 9.08 23.85
N ALA A 121 -9.16 8.72 24.19
CA ALA A 121 -9.57 7.32 24.29
C ALA A 121 -9.47 6.58 22.95
N LEU A 122 -9.87 7.23 21.85
CA LEU A 122 -9.78 6.68 20.50
C LEU A 122 -8.31 6.48 20.08
N ASN A 123 -7.45 7.48 20.29
CA ASN A 123 -6.03 7.36 19.98
C ASN A 123 -5.33 6.31 20.84
N LEU A 124 -5.70 6.17 22.11
CA LEU A 124 -5.18 5.10 22.97
C LEU A 124 -5.56 3.73 22.42
N PHE A 125 -6.82 3.54 22.03
CA PHE A 125 -7.26 2.30 21.41
C PHE A 125 -6.50 2.01 20.12
N ILE A 126 -6.43 2.98 19.21
CA ILE A 126 -5.77 2.83 17.91
C ILE A 126 -4.30 2.45 18.06
N ASN A 127 -3.56 3.14 18.93
CA ASN A 127 -2.12 2.87 19.12
C ASN A 127 -1.89 1.54 19.85
N SER A 128 -2.73 1.20 20.82
CA SER A 128 -2.60 -0.07 21.57
C SER A 128 -2.90 -1.31 20.70
N ASN A 129 -3.65 -1.13 19.61
CA ASN A 129 -4.11 -2.21 18.74
C ASN A 129 -3.61 -2.08 17.30
N SER A 130 -2.56 -1.29 17.07
CA SER A 130 -2.17 -0.87 15.71
C SER A 130 -1.82 -2.03 14.78
N GLN A 131 -1.19 -3.08 15.30
CA GLN A 131 -0.84 -4.29 14.55
C GLN A 131 -2.07 -5.14 14.18
N GLU A 132 -3.02 -5.33 15.10
CA GLU A 132 -4.25 -6.10 14.81
C GLU A 132 -5.14 -5.33 13.83
N LEU A 133 -5.23 -4.00 14.00
CA LEU A 133 -5.90 -3.12 13.04
C LEU A 133 -5.27 -3.26 11.66
N LEU A 134 -3.93 -3.18 11.54
CA LEU A 134 -3.26 -3.38 10.25
C LEU A 134 -3.60 -4.74 9.63
N LYS A 135 -3.57 -5.81 10.41
CA LYS A 135 -3.90 -7.16 9.95
C LYS A 135 -5.33 -7.26 9.40
N GLU A 136 -6.28 -6.57 10.01
CA GLU A 136 -7.66 -6.47 9.53
C GLU A 136 -7.74 -5.66 8.22
N MET A 137 -6.99 -4.56 8.07
CA MET A 137 -7.00 -3.75 6.84
C MET A 137 -6.18 -4.36 5.70
N LYS A 138 -5.18 -5.18 6.03
CA LYS A 138 -4.16 -5.67 5.11
C LYS A 138 -4.74 -6.31 3.84
N PRO A 139 -5.79 -7.14 3.87
CA PRO A 139 -6.35 -7.74 2.66
C PRO A 139 -6.82 -6.68 1.64
N ALA A 140 -7.50 -5.65 2.11
CA ALA A 140 -8.08 -4.62 1.25
C ALA A 140 -6.99 -3.65 0.73
N LEU A 141 -6.06 -3.25 1.60
CA LEU A 141 -4.87 -2.48 1.20
C LEU A 141 -4.03 -3.23 0.15
N LYS A 142 -3.80 -4.53 0.37
CA LYS A 142 -3.07 -5.40 -0.57
C LYS A 142 -3.78 -5.45 -1.91
N ALA A 143 -5.10 -5.65 -1.94
CA ALA A 143 -5.86 -5.68 -3.19
C ALA A 143 -5.69 -4.36 -3.97
N LYS A 144 -5.89 -3.22 -3.29
CA LYS A 144 -5.76 -1.89 -3.91
C LYS A 144 -4.35 -1.64 -4.45
N LEU A 145 -3.32 -1.91 -3.64
CA LEU A 145 -1.92 -1.72 -4.05
C LEU A 145 -1.52 -2.67 -5.19
N THR A 146 -2.04 -3.90 -5.21
CA THR A 146 -1.80 -4.86 -6.30
C THR A 146 -2.37 -4.32 -7.61
N THR A 147 -3.59 -3.77 -7.60
CA THR A 147 -4.20 -3.15 -8.78
C THR A 147 -3.40 -1.95 -9.27
N VAL A 148 -2.93 -1.09 -8.36
CA VAL A 148 -2.08 0.06 -8.74
C VAL A 148 -0.78 -0.41 -9.37
N LEU A 149 -0.11 -1.42 -8.78
CA LEU A 149 1.10 -2.01 -9.34
C LEU A 149 0.84 -2.61 -10.72
N HIS A 150 -0.22 -3.41 -10.88
CA HIS A 150 -0.60 -4.00 -12.17
C HIS A 150 -0.75 -2.93 -13.26
N ASN A 151 -1.58 -1.91 -13.01
CA ASN A 151 -1.82 -0.84 -13.97
C ASN A 151 -0.57 -0.04 -14.31
N PHE A 152 0.35 0.12 -13.36
CA PHE A 152 1.64 0.76 -13.59
C PHE A 152 2.52 -0.11 -14.49
N MET A 153 2.58 -1.41 -14.21
CA MET A 153 3.39 -2.36 -14.96
C MET A 153 2.89 -2.58 -16.38
N ASP A 154 1.58 -2.65 -16.60
CA ASP A 154 0.99 -2.70 -17.96
C ASP A 154 1.47 -1.52 -18.79
N LYS A 155 1.31 -0.30 -18.27
CA LYS A 155 1.73 0.92 -18.97
C LYS A 155 3.23 1.01 -19.21
N LEU A 156 4.05 0.40 -18.34
CA LEU A 156 5.49 0.32 -18.55
C LEU A 156 5.81 -0.64 -19.69
N PHE A 157 5.21 -1.83 -19.69
CA PHE A 157 5.48 -2.87 -20.67
C PHE A 157 4.91 -2.56 -22.07
N GLU A 158 3.84 -1.78 -22.14
CA GLU A 158 3.34 -1.22 -23.42
C GLU A 158 4.31 -0.22 -24.07
N ARG A 159 5.27 0.32 -23.32
CA ARG A 159 6.16 1.40 -23.79
C ARG A 159 7.62 0.99 -23.93
N ILE A 160 8.04 -0.03 -23.20
CA ILE A 160 9.44 -0.47 -23.16
C ILE A 160 9.48 -1.93 -23.61
N PRO A 161 9.98 -2.21 -24.82
CA PRO A 161 10.11 -3.58 -25.32
C PRO A 161 11.18 -4.36 -24.56
N LEU A 162 10.99 -5.68 -24.48
CA LEU A 162 11.75 -6.67 -23.71
C LEU A 162 13.26 -6.55 -23.93
N GLU A 163 13.67 -6.26 -25.17
CA GLU A 163 15.07 -6.17 -25.59
C GLU A 163 15.84 -5.07 -24.84
N TYR A 164 15.16 -4.05 -24.28
CA TYR A 164 15.79 -3.02 -23.46
C TYR A 164 15.82 -3.33 -21.96
N TRP A 165 15.21 -4.44 -21.52
CA TRP A 165 15.21 -4.84 -20.11
C TRP A 165 16.44 -5.70 -19.74
N ILE A 166 17.12 -6.25 -20.74
CA ILE A 166 18.25 -7.17 -20.59
C ILE A 166 19.52 -6.43 -21.05
N VAL A 167 20.35 -6.01 -20.10
CA VAL A 167 21.72 -5.51 -20.35
C VAL A 167 22.71 -6.43 -19.64
#